data_AF-A0A923BFE4-F1
#
_entry.id   AF-A0A923BFE4-F1
#
_cell.length_a   1.000
_cell.length_b   1.000
_cell.length_c   1.000
_cell.angle_alpha   90.00
_cell.angle_beta   90.00
_cell.angle_gamma   90.00
#
_symmetry.space_group_name_H-M   'P 1'
#
loop_
_entity.id
_entity.type
_entity.pdbx_description
1 polymer ?
#
loop_
_entity_poly.entity_id
_entity_poly.type
_entity_poly.pdbx_seq_one_letter_code
_entity_poly.pdbx_strand_id
1 'polypeptide(L)'
;RRARVAHALAAYLPPWQEWAARERPRRQVITLYADLFALKARLESEEAARPLELVWGMGLSSWQMRTPAPVDFHYPLITQALEIDIDPTSHAIGLRPRQLDAHLELDAFAACGVPGIGDVERAARSLLAARGDSTLSPFAPEMIEPILKLIAGQVSADARYDMGATQAPPPGERLVVTHGWVIFARPRATHFLIDDIARLKDRVDDGEALPAGPLSLVTPPGSAVLEHEPIAFRGLSGGAVNAGEPRELYFPLPYNREQETIVQQLARSPGVTVQGPPGTGKTHTIANIISHYLASGKRILVTSKGEPALKVLQEKIPESIRPLTVALLSGDKEGMRQFQASIEAIIHTLSHLNPQLETEAIAACRVALDRAHAETAAIDTRIDEIAHAQLAAVSVDGVEMRAQKMAELVIDGKERFGWFDDDLSLAPQHAPPFGDEQAMGLREARRQLGVDLVYCNARLPEADALPTPPAIGHLHDTLLAMRDIERDEASGALPPLRATTPDVFAAAQALQTALAGA
;
A
#
# COMPACT_ATOMS: atom_id res chain seq x y z
N ARG A 1 -60.03 32.01 -50.99
CA ARG A 1 -58.96 31.37 -50.16
C ARG A 1 -58.07 32.38 -49.45
N ARG A 2 -57.43 33.34 -50.16
CA ARG A 2 -56.61 34.42 -49.55
C ARG A 2 -57.35 35.24 -48.47
N ALA A 3 -58.58 35.67 -48.73
CA ALA A 3 -59.36 36.47 -47.76
C ALA A 3 -59.65 35.72 -46.43
N ARG A 4 -59.94 34.42 -46.51
CA ARG A 4 -60.14 33.55 -45.34
C ARG A 4 -58.87 33.41 -44.50
N VAL A 5 -57.71 33.27 -45.15
CA VAL A 5 -56.41 33.18 -44.47
C VAL A 5 -56.05 34.52 -43.83
N ALA A 6 -56.30 35.64 -44.52
CA ALA A 6 -56.07 36.97 -43.96
C ALA A 6 -56.93 37.25 -42.72
N HIS A 7 -58.21 36.85 -42.74
CA HIS A 7 -59.10 36.99 -41.60
C HIS A 7 -58.68 36.12 -40.41
N ALA A 8 -58.31 34.86 -40.64
CA ALA A 8 -57.79 33.98 -39.60
C ALA A 8 -56.47 34.51 -39.01
N LEU A 9 -55.58 35.05 -39.85
CA LEU A 9 -54.33 35.67 -39.39
C LEU A 9 -54.60 36.93 -38.56
N ALA A 10 -55.53 37.79 -38.98
CA ALA A 10 -55.89 39.00 -38.22
C ALA A 10 -56.51 38.66 -36.86
N ALA A 11 -57.25 37.55 -36.75
CA ALA A 11 -57.78 37.07 -35.47
C ALA A 11 -56.70 36.42 -34.59
N TYR A 12 -55.69 35.76 -35.18
CA TYR A 12 -54.61 35.08 -34.45
C TYR A 12 -53.47 36.01 -34.02
N LEU A 13 -53.21 37.09 -34.76
CA LEU A 13 -52.05 37.95 -34.54
C LEU A 13 -52.06 38.65 -33.16
N PRO A 14 -53.18 39.22 -32.66
CA PRO A 14 -53.21 39.83 -31.32
C PRO A 14 -52.88 38.87 -30.16
N PRO A 15 -53.51 37.68 -30.01
CA PRO A 15 -53.16 36.76 -28.94
C PRO A 15 -51.73 36.20 -29.10
N TRP A 16 -51.23 36.05 -30.34
CA TRP A 16 -49.84 35.69 -30.57
C TRP A 16 -48.86 36.79 -30.16
N GLN A 17 -49.17 38.07 -30.41
CA GLN A 17 -48.33 39.19 -30.01
C GLN A 17 -48.25 39.34 -28.48
N GLU A 18 -49.36 39.14 -27.76
CA GLU A 18 -49.36 39.14 -26.30
C GLU A 18 -48.53 37.97 -25.74
N TRP A 19 -48.71 36.76 -26.30
CA TRP A 19 -47.87 35.61 -25.96
C TRP A 19 -46.39 35.88 -26.25
N ALA A 20 -46.06 36.41 -27.44
CA ALA A 20 -44.69 36.68 -27.87
C ALA A 20 -44.01 37.75 -27.00
N ALA A 21 -44.75 38.79 -26.57
CA ALA A 21 -44.25 39.80 -25.65
C ALA A 21 -43.87 39.20 -24.29
N ARG A 22 -44.65 38.23 -23.79
CA ARG A 22 -44.35 37.51 -22.54
C ARG A 22 -43.25 36.45 -22.71
N GLU A 23 -43.18 35.80 -23.86
CA GLU A 23 -42.24 34.69 -24.12
C GLU A 23 -40.84 35.18 -24.49
N ARG A 24 -40.70 36.32 -25.18
CA ARG A 24 -39.39 36.87 -25.59
C ARG A 24 -38.39 37.01 -24.41
N PRO A 25 -38.74 37.66 -23.28
CA PRO A 25 -37.84 37.74 -22.13
C PRO A 25 -37.50 36.36 -21.56
N ARG A 26 -38.45 35.42 -21.53
CA ARG A 26 -38.21 34.05 -21.03
C ARG A 26 -37.18 33.32 -21.88
N ARG A 27 -37.29 33.42 -23.20
CA ARG A 27 -36.33 32.81 -24.14
C ARG A 27 -34.93 33.42 -23.97
N GLN A 28 -34.84 34.74 -23.79
CA GLN A 28 -33.57 35.41 -23.51
C GLN A 28 -32.93 34.91 -22.21
N VAL A 29 -33.72 34.76 -21.13
CA VAL A 29 -33.24 34.21 -19.85
C VAL A 29 -32.80 32.75 -19.97
N ILE A 30 -33.55 31.93 -20.72
CA ILE A 30 -33.17 30.53 -20.97
C ILE A 30 -31.84 30.44 -21.72
N THR A 31 -31.63 31.29 -22.73
CA THR A 31 -30.36 31.35 -23.46
C THR A 31 -29.22 31.78 -22.53
N LEU A 32 -29.41 32.86 -21.75
CA LEU A 32 -28.39 33.31 -20.80
C LEU A 32 -28.04 32.23 -19.76
N TYR A 33 -29.06 31.52 -19.24
CA TYR A 33 -28.86 30.41 -18.32
C TYR A 33 -28.02 29.30 -18.97
N ALA A 34 -28.36 28.90 -20.21
CA ALA A 34 -27.62 27.87 -20.94
C ALA A 34 -26.17 28.28 -21.20
N ASP A 35 -25.93 29.55 -21.56
CA ASP A 35 -24.58 30.09 -21.80
C ASP A 35 -23.74 30.08 -20.51
N LEU A 36 -24.31 30.53 -19.38
CA LEU A 36 -23.63 30.51 -18.08
C LEU A 36 -23.36 29.08 -17.60
N PHE A 37 -24.31 28.16 -17.81
CA PHE A 37 -24.14 26.75 -17.48
C PHE A 37 -22.99 26.11 -18.28
N ALA A 38 -22.96 26.36 -19.59
CA ALA A 38 -21.87 25.90 -20.47
C ALA A 38 -20.53 26.53 -20.08
N LEU A 39 -20.52 27.81 -19.66
CA LEU A 39 -19.33 28.48 -19.18
C LEU A 39 -18.77 27.84 -17.90
N LYS A 40 -19.61 27.50 -16.93
CA LYS A 40 -19.18 26.77 -15.71
C LYS A 40 -18.47 25.47 -16.06
N ALA A 41 -19.06 24.66 -16.94
CA ALA A 41 -18.45 23.39 -17.37
C ALA A 41 -17.08 23.60 -18.03
N ARG A 42 -16.90 24.70 -18.78
CA ARG A 42 -15.61 25.05 -19.39
C ARG A 42 -14.58 25.56 -18.37
N LEU A 43 -15.01 26.27 -17.33
CA LEU A 43 -14.13 26.75 -16.26
C LEU A 43 -13.61 25.60 -15.38
N GLU A 44 -14.41 24.56 -15.18
CA GLU A 44 -14.05 23.36 -14.41
C GLU A 44 -13.19 22.35 -15.20
N SER A 45 -13.10 22.50 -16.53
CA SER A 45 -12.28 21.63 -17.36
C SER A 45 -10.79 21.99 -17.24
N GLU A 46 -10.05 21.19 -16.48
CA GLU A 46 -8.60 21.35 -16.21
C GLU A 46 -7.68 21.12 -17.43
N GLU A 47 -8.22 20.76 -18.60
CA GLU A 47 -7.44 20.39 -19.79
C GLU A 47 -7.07 21.57 -20.70
N ALA A 48 -7.52 22.79 -20.39
CA ALA A 48 -7.22 23.95 -21.21
C ALA A 48 -5.78 24.45 -20.96
N ALA A 49 -4.95 24.47 -22.02
CA ALA A 49 -3.60 25.08 -22.00
C ALA A 49 -3.59 26.57 -21.58
N ARG A 50 -4.77 27.22 -21.57
CA ARG A 50 -5.02 28.55 -21.02
C ARG A 50 -6.34 28.51 -20.23
N PRO A 51 -6.31 28.28 -18.91
CA PRO A 51 -7.53 28.24 -18.11
C PRO A 51 -8.24 29.58 -18.19
N LEU A 52 -9.56 29.55 -18.35
CA LEU A 52 -10.39 30.75 -18.35
C LEU A 52 -10.70 31.16 -16.91
N GLU A 53 -10.95 32.44 -16.70
CA GLU A 53 -11.55 33.00 -15.49
C GLU A 53 -12.76 33.86 -15.85
N LEU A 54 -13.71 33.95 -14.93
CA LEU A 54 -14.86 34.84 -15.02
C LEU A 54 -14.55 36.13 -14.26
N VAL A 55 -14.83 37.28 -14.88
CA VAL A 55 -14.45 38.59 -14.33
C VAL A 55 -15.63 39.55 -14.38
N TRP A 56 -15.78 40.31 -13.31
CA TRP A 56 -16.65 41.48 -13.24
C TRP A 56 -15.85 42.74 -13.57
N GLY A 57 -16.03 43.25 -14.78
CA GLY A 57 -15.47 44.52 -15.21
C GLY A 57 -16.34 45.69 -14.78
N MET A 58 -15.73 46.69 -14.17
CA MET A 58 -16.37 47.90 -13.67
C MET A 58 -15.68 49.14 -14.23
N GLY A 59 -16.46 50.17 -14.54
CA GLY A 59 -15.93 51.39 -15.12
C GLY A 59 -15.59 51.22 -16.60
N LEU A 60 -16.60 50.95 -17.43
CA LEU A 60 -16.39 50.78 -18.87
C LEU A 60 -15.77 52.04 -19.47
N SER A 61 -14.63 51.86 -20.13
CA SER A 61 -13.92 52.95 -20.77
C SER A 61 -13.80 52.74 -22.27
N SER A 62 -13.75 53.84 -23.00
CA SER A 62 -13.68 53.86 -24.46
C SER A 62 -12.76 54.98 -24.92
N TRP A 63 -11.75 54.66 -25.72
CA TRP A 63 -10.74 55.60 -26.18
C TRP A 63 -10.01 55.08 -27.42
N GLN A 64 -9.87 55.90 -28.45
CA GLN A 64 -8.93 55.65 -29.54
C GLN A 64 -7.59 56.29 -29.19
N MET A 65 -6.66 55.48 -28.70
CA MET A 65 -5.33 55.91 -28.30
C MET A 65 -4.48 56.25 -29.53
N ARG A 66 -3.86 57.42 -29.52
CA ARG A 66 -2.97 57.89 -30.58
C ARG A 66 -1.55 57.39 -30.33
N THR A 67 -1.27 56.16 -30.75
CA THR A 67 0.10 55.64 -30.89
C THR A 67 0.53 55.72 -32.37
N PRO A 68 1.75 55.31 -32.78
CA PRO A 68 2.13 55.26 -34.19
C PRO A 68 1.12 54.53 -35.09
N ALA A 69 0.32 53.62 -34.53
CA ALA A 69 -0.94 53.14 -35.10
C ALA A 69 -2.12 53.44 -34.15
N PRO A 70 -3.30 53.85 -34.63
CA PRO A 70 -4.46 54.04 -33.75
C PRO A 70 -4.88 52.72 -33.09
N VAL A 71 -5.08 52.74 -31.77
CA VAL A 71 -5.55 51.56 -31.01
C VAL A 71 -6.89 51.90 -30.37
N ASP A 72 -7.93 51.18 -30.77
CA ASP A 72 -9.25 51.27 -30.16
C ASP A 72 -9.26 50.50 -28.83
N PHE A 73 -9.34 51.24 -27.73
CA PHE A 73 -9.46 50.71 -26.38
C PHE A 73 -10.91 50.75 -25.94
N HIS A 74 -11.46 49.59 -25.61
CA HIS A 74 -12.81 49.46 -25.05
C HIS A 74 -12.81 48.36 -24.00
N TYR A 75 -12.55 48.74 -22.74
CA TYR A 75 -12.32 47.80 -21.64
C TYR A 75 -12.71 48.42 -20.28
N PRO A 76 -13.14 47.63 -19.29
CA PRO A 76 -13.28 48.11 -17.91
C PRO A 76 -11.93 48.55 -17.31
N LEU A 77 -11.95 49.54 -16.42
CA LEU A 77 -10.74 50.00 -15.73
C LEU A 77 -10.48 49.28 -14.41
N ILE A 78 -11.48 48.61 -13.86
CA ILE A 78 -11.39 47.86 -12.61
C ILE A 78 -12.00 46.48 -12.84
N THR A 79 -11.33 45.42 -12.37
CA THR A 79 -11.80 44.04 -12.51
C THR A 79 -11.84 43.33 -11.17
N GLN A 80 -12.91 42.58 -10.93
CA GLN A 80 -13.08 41.71 -9.77
C GLN A 80 -13.28 40.28 -10.25
N ALA A 81 -12.48 39.33 -9.77
CA ALA A 81 -12.67 37.93 -10.12
C ALA A 81 -14.02 37.41 -9.60
N LEU A 82 -14.74 36.64 -10.43
CA LEU A 82 -16.02 36.04 -10.09
C LEU A 82 -15.91 34.51 -10.00
N GLU A 83 -16.69 33.92 -9.11
CA GLU A 83 -17.04 32.50 -9.12
C GLU A 83 -18.45 32.30 -9.66
N ILE A 84 -18.67 31.15 -10.31
CA ILE A 84 -19.98 30.70 -10.78
C ILE A 84 -20.38 29.43 -10.04
N ASP A 85 -21.54 29.47 -9.40
CA ASP A 85 -22.08 28.40 -8.56
C ASP A 85 -23.47 28.00 -9.09
N ILE A 86 -23.84 26.72 -8.90
CA ILE A 86 -25.19 26.24 -9.21
C ILE A 86 -25.76 25.65 -7.94
N ASP A 87 -26.84 26.25 -7.45
CA ASP A 87 -27.53 25.74 -6.28
C ASP A 87 -28.09 24.33 -6.57
N PRO A 88 -27.77 23.31 -5.77
CA PRO A 88 -28.09 21.93 -6.07
C PRO A 88 -29.59 21.61 -5.96
N THR A 89 -30.38 22.47 -5.29
CA THR A 89 -31.82 22.23 -5.05
C THR A 89 -32.69 23.04 -5.99
N SER A 90 -32.41 24.32 -6.14
CA SER A 90 -33.17 25.25 -6.98
C SER A 90 -32.65 25.33 -8.42
N HIS A 91 -31.45 24.80 -8.68
CA HIS A 91 -30.72 24.96 -9.95
C HIS A 91 -30.46 26.43 -10.33
N ALA A 92 -30.52 27.36 -9.38
CA ALA A 92 -30.21 28.76 -9.64
C ALA A 92 -28.69 28.94 -9.86
N ILE A 93 -28.32 29.68 -10.92
CA ILE A 93 -26.93 30.09 -11.15
C ILE A 93 -26.64 31.33 -10.31
N GLY A 94 -25.64 31.25 -9.44
CA GLY A 94 -25.13 32.37 -8.66
C GLY A 94 -23.77 32.83 -9.18
N LEU A 95 -23.61 34.15 -9.35
CA LEU A 95 -22.32 34.79 -9.62
C LEU A 95 -21.89 35.58 -8.39
N ARG A 96 -20.69 35.33 -7.88
CA ARG A 96 -20.19 36.00 -6.67
C ARG A 96 -18.76 36.49 -6.86
N PRO A 97 -18.40 37.69 -6.34
CA PRO A 97 -17.00 38.09 -6.22
C PRO A 97 -16.21 37.08 -5.39
N ARG A 98 -15.01 36.73 -5.87
CA ARG A 98 -14.02 36.00 -5.07
C ARG A 98 -13.39 36.92 -4.04
N GLN A 99 -12.88 36.36 -2.94
CA GLN A 99 -12.09 37.09 -1.94
C GLN A 99 -10.66 37.33 -2.42
N LEU A 100 -10.54 38.00 -3.56
CA LEU A 100 -9.30 38.49 -4.13
C LEU A 100 -9.41 40.00 -4.30
N ASP A 101 -8.28 40.69 -4.22
CA ASP A 101 -8.24 42.13 -4.46
C ASP A 101 -8.72 42.46 -5.87
N ALA A 102 -9.41 43.59 -6.00
CA ALA A 102 -9.77 44.13 -7.30
C ALA A 102 -8.51 44.61 -8.03
N HIS A 103 -8.44 44.35 -9.33
CA HIS A 103 -7.33 44.75 -10.17
C HIS A 103 -7.66 46.02 -10.97
N LEU A 104 -6.63 46.84 -11.19
CA LEU A 104 -6.68 48.00 -12.07
C LEU A 104 -6.18 47.61 -13.46
N GLU A 105 -6.96 47.89 -14.49
CA GLU A 105 -6.67 47.51 -15.87
C GLU A 105 -6.08 48.70 -16.65
N LEU A 106 -4.86 49.09 -16.28
CA LEU A 106 -4.16 50.25 -16.88
C LEU A 106 -2.97 49.85 -17.77
N ASP A 107 -2.69 48.55 -17.93
CA ASP A 107 -1.56 48.03 -18.69
C ASP A 107 -1.55 48.49 -20.15
N ALA A 108 -2.74 48.58 -20.76
CA ALA A 108 -2.87 49.07 -22.14
C ALA A 108 -2.44 50.55 -22.27
N PHE A 109 -2.71 51.37 -21.25
CA PHE A 109 -2.29 52.77 -21.22
C PHE A 109 -0.76 52.87 -21.05
N ALA A 110 -0.19 52.04 -20.18
CA ALA A 110 1.27 51.93 -20.04
C ALA A 110 1.94 51.47 -21.34
N ALA A 111 1.42 50.43 -21.99
CA ALA A 111 1.95 49.89 -23.25
C ALA A 111 1.84 50.91 -24.41
N CYS A 112 0.80 51.75 -24.40
CA CYS A 112 0.64 52.83 -25.38
C CYS A 112 1.43 54.10 -25.04
N GLY A 113 2.23 54.09 -23.97
CA GLY A 113 3.11 55.19 -23.60
C GLY A 113 2.37 56.41 -23.06
N VAL A 114 1.20 56.24 -22.42
CA VAL A 114 0.45 57.34 -21.83
C VAL A 114 1.25 57.97 -20.68
N PRO A 115 1.59 59.28 -20.74
CA PRO A 115 2.42 59.93 -19.73
C PRO A 115 1.77 59.90 -18.34
N GLY A 116 2.58 59.70 -17.30
CA GLY A 116 2.11 59.78 -15.90
C GLY A 116 1.26 58.60 -15.42
N ILE A 117 1.01 57.60 -16.26
CA ILE A 117 0.11 56.48 -15.92
C ILE A 117 0.54 55.70 -14.67
N GLY A 118 1.84 55.55 -14.42
CA GLY A 118 2.35 54.88 -13.22
C GLY A 118 2.02 55.61 -11.92
N ASP A 119 1.96 56.95 -11.94
CA ASP A 119 1.54 57.75 -10.78
C ASP A 119 0.02 57.66 -10.58
N VAL A 120 -0.74 57.63 -11.68
CA VAL A 120 -2.20 57.39 -11.66
C VAL A 120 -2.52 56.02 -11.07
N GLU A 121 -1.84 54.98 -11.53
CA GLU A 121 -2.02 53.62 -11.03
C GLU A 121 -1.70 53.55 -9.53
N ARG A 122 -0.59 54.15 -9.08
CA ARG A 122 -0.22 54.18 -7.66
C ARG A 122 -1.26 54.89 -6.79
N ALA A 123 -1.78 56.03 -7.26
CA ALA A 123 -2.82 56.77 -6.57
C ALA A 123 -4.16 56.00 -6.54
N ALA A 124 -4.55 55.38 -7.65
CA ALA A 124 -5.75 54.55 -7.72
C ALA A 124 -5.64 53.30 -6.83
N ARG A 125 -4.48 52.66 -6.79
CA ARG A 125 -4.20 51.51 -5.92
C ARG A 125 -4.26 51.90 -4.44
N SER A 126 -3.77 53.09 -4.07
CA SER A 126 -3.89 53.61 -2.71
C SER A 126 -5.36 53.81 -2.30
N LEU A 127 -6.22 54.30 -3.20
CA LEU A 127 -7.66 54.43 -2.94
C LEU A 127 -8.37 53.08 -2.81
N LEU A 128 -7.94 52.06 -3.57
CA LEU A 128 -8.42 50.69 -3.40
C LEU A 128 -8.01 50.12 -2.03
N ALA A 129 -6.73 50.25 -1.67
CA ALA A 129 -6.19 49.73 -0.41
C ALA A 129 -6.77 50.40 0.84
N ALA A 130 -7.08 51.71 0.76
CA ALA A 130 -7.65 52.46 1.89
C ALA A 130 -9.04 51.98 2.35
N ARG A 131 -9.68 51.07 1.60
CA ARG A 131 -11.01 50.54 1.89
C ARG A 131 -11.03 49.27 2.74
N GLY A 132 -9.87 48.66 2.97
CA GLY A 132 -9.76 47.36 3.63
C GLY A 132 -10.50 46.28 2.84
N ASP A 133 -11.09 45.32 3.56
CA ASP A 133 -11.67 44.10 2.99
C ASP A 133 -13.05 44.28 2.32
N SER A 134 -13.48 45.52 2.07
CA SER A 134 -14.79 45.80 1.47
C SER A 134 -14.82 45.43 -0.01
N THR A 135 -15.62 44.42 -0.37
CA THR A 135 -15.75 43.94 -1.75
C THR A 135 -16.38 45.00 -2.65
N LEU A 136 -15.77 45.27 -3.80
CA LEU A 136 -16.35 46.19 -4.78
C LEU A 136 -17.65 45.65 -5.35
N SER A 137 -18.64 46.53 -5.48
CA SER A 137 -19.93 46.23 -6.08
C SER A 137 -20.29 47.34 -7.08
N PRO A 138 -20.60 47.02 -8.35
CA PRO A 138 -21.07 48.02 -9.29
C PRO A 138 -22.48 48.52 -8.99
N PHE A 139 -23.19 47.87 -8.05
CA PHE A 139 -24.47 48.34 -7.56
C PHE A 139 -24.34 49.45 -6.50
N ALA A 140 -23.11 49.79 -6.11
CA ALA A 140 -22.76 50.88 -5.20
C ALA A 140 -21.77 51.82 -5.90
N PRO A 141 -22.24 52.70 -6.82
CA PRO A 141 -21.38 53.57 -7.61
C PRO A 141 -20.44 54.45 -6.79
N GLU A 142 -20.85 54.85 -5.58
CA GLU A 142 -20.05 55.60 -4.62
C GLU A 142 -18.74 54.88 -4.24
N MET A 143 -18.74 53.55 -4.31
CA MET A 143 -17.55 52.73 -4.09
C MET A 143 -16.65 52.66 -5.32
N ILE A 144 -16.98 53.17 -6.50
CA ILE A 144 -16.13 52.97 -7.68
C ILE A 144 -15.77 54.32 -8.31
N GLU A 145 -16.72 55.24 -8.25
CA GLU A 145 -16.65 56.57 -8.81
C GLU A 145 -15.40 57.38 -8.41
N PRO A 146 -14.91 57.41 -7.15
CA PRO A 146 -13.70 58.16 -6.81
C PRO A 146 -12.47 57.68 -7.59
N ILE A 147 -12.36 56.37 -7.82
CA ILE A 147 -11.24 55.75 -8.54
C ILE A 147 -11.39 56.05 -10.03
N LEU A 148 -12.58 55.89 -10.60
CA LEU A 148 -12.83 56.17 -12.02
C LEU A 148 -12.62 57.65 -12.37
N LYS A 149 -13.05 58.57 -11.48
CA LYS A 149 -12.81 60.00 -11.62
C LYS A 149 -11.33 60.36 -11.53
N LEU A 150 -10.59 59.72 -10.62
CA LEU A 150 -9.13 59.90 -10.54
C LEU A 150 -8.46 59.47 -11.84
N ILE A 151 -8.78 58.27 -12.33
CA ILE A 151 -8.20 57.73 -13.56
C ILE A 151 -8.57 58.63 -14.74
N ALA A 152 -9.86 58.95 -14.93
CA ALA A 152 -10.30 59.82 -16.01
C ALA A 152 -9.60 61.19 -15.93
N GLY A 153 -9.59 61.84 -14.77
CA GLY A 153 -9.06 63.20 -14.61
C GLY A 153 -7.54 63.33 -14.73
N GLN A 154 -6.78 62.24 -14.61
CA GLN A 154 -5.31 62.28 -14.63
C GLN A 154 -4.70 61.61 -15.87
N VAL A 155 -5.45 60.75 -16.59
CA VAL A 155 -4.97 60.06 -17.80
C VAL A 155 -4.95 60.97 -19.03
N SER A 156 -5.92 61.88 -19.16
CA SER A 156 -5.95 62.86 -20.26
C SER A 156 -6.76 64.09 -19.86
N ALA A 157 -6.30 65.28 -20.27
CA ALA A 157 -6.96 66.56 -19.98
C ALA A 157 -8.39 66.64 -20.56
N ASP A 158 -8.65 65.94 -21.66
CA ASP A 158 -9.95 65.92 -22.36
C ASP A 158 -10.82 64.71 -21.99
N ALA A 159 -10.36 63.88 -21.05
CA ALA A 159 -11.12 62.72 -20.59
C ALA A 159 -12.37 63.16 -19.82
N ARG A 160 -13.45 62.39 -19.98
CA ARG A 160 -14.70 62.64 -19.25
C ARG A 160 -15.18 61.40 -18.52
N TYR A 161 -15.69 61.61 -17.32
CA TYR A 161 -16.49 60.62 -16.62
C TYR A 161 -17.97 60.91 -16.83
N ASP A 162 -18.69 59.99 -17.48
CA ASP A 162 -20.11 60.11 -17.78
C ASP A 162 -20.95 59.37 -16.72
N MET A 163 -21.59 60.16 -15.86
CA MET A 163 -22.46 59.68 -14.78
C MET A 163 -23.76 59.06 -15.29
N GLY A 164 -24.25 59.44 -16.48
CA GLY A 164 -25.57 59.04 -16.98
C GLY A 164 -25.53 57.81 -17.89
N ALA A 165 -24.37 57.50 -18.46
CA ALA A 165 -24.21 56.39 -19.39
C ALA A 165 -23.92 55.07 -18.66
N THR A 166 -24.69 54.03 -18.98
CA THR A 166 -24.45 52.64 -18.51
C THR A 166 -23.64 51.80 -19.50
N GLN A 167 -23.54 52.26 -20.75
CA GLN A 167 -22.70 51.66 -21.79
C GLN A 167 -21.66 52.68 -22.23
N ALA A 168 -20.44 52.20 -22.50
CA ALA A 168 -19.42 53.07 -23.07
C ALA A 168 -19.72 53.33 -24.56
N PRO A 169 -19.50 54.57 -25.05
CA PRO A 169 -19.70 54.88 -26.47
C PRO A 169 -18.64 54.18 -27.33
N PRO A 170 -18.81 54.13 -28.66
CA PRO A 170 -17.75 53.70 -29.57
C PRO A 170 -16.44 54.47 -29.33
N PRO A 171 -15.26 53.83 -29.49
CA PRO A 171 -13.97 54.48 -29.32
C PRO A 171 -13.85 55.75 -30.15
N GLY A 172 -13.52 56.84 -29.47
CA GLY A 172 -13.32 58.16 -30.07
C GLY A 172 -12.04 58.81 -29.55
N GLU A 173 -11.74 60.01 -30.04
CA GLU A 173 -10.47 60.68 -29.74
C GLU A 173 -10.25 61.01 -28.26
N ARG A 174 -11.33 61.07 -27.48
CA ARG A 174 -11.32 61.39 -26.04
C ARG A 174 -11.64 60.14 -25.22
N LEU A 175 -10.94 59.97 -24.12
CA LEU A 175 -11.26 58.92 -23.15
C LEU A 175 -12.62 59.22 -22.50
N VAL A 176 -13.55 58.30 -22.66
CA VAL A 176 -14.84 58.32 -21.96
C VAL A 176 -14.87 57.16 -20.99
N VAL A 177 -15.05 57.46 -19.71
CA VAL A 177 -15.25 56.46 -18.65
C VAL A 177 -16.68 56.56 -18.17
N THR A 178 -17.37 55.45 -18.00
CA THR A 178 -18.76 55.40 -17.51
C THR A 178 -18.84 54.60 -16.21
N HIS A 179 -19.97 54.66 -15.51
CA HIS A 179 -20.23 53.79 -14.35
C HIS A 179 -20.75 52.40 -14.76
N GLY A 180 -20.76 52.09 -16.06
CA GLY A 180 -21.17 50.80 -16.59
C GLY A 180 -20.30 49.66 -16.09
N TRP A 181 -20.84 48.45 -16.18
CA TRP A 181 -20.15 47.22 -15.83
C TRP A 181 -20.48 46.11 -16.83
N VAL A 182 -19.62 45.10 -16.89
CA VAL A 182 -19.74 43.94 -17.77
C VAL A 182 -19.23 42.69 -17.07
N ILE A 183 -19.82 41.54 -17.39
CA ILE A 183 -19.28 40.24 -17.00
C ILE A 183 -18.76 39.56 -18.26
N PHE A 184 -17.54 39.06 -18.21
CA PHE A 184 -16.90 38.42 -19.35
C PHE A 184 -15.91 37.36 -18.87
N ALA A 185 -15.62 36.41 -19.74
CA ALA A 185 -14.60 35.40 -19.51
C ALA A 185 -13.31 35.76 -20.27
N ARG A 186 -12.16 35.59 -19.63
CA ARG A 186 -10.85 35.80 -20.23
C ARG A 186 -9.86 34.70 -19.84
N PRO A 187 -8.75 34.50 -20.57
CA PRO A 187 -7.65 33.67 -20.08
C PRO A 187 -7.14 34.21 -18.75
N ARG A 188 -6.92 33.34 -17.76
CA ARG A 188 -6.39 33.72 -16.45
C ARG A 188 -5.03 34.40 -16.63
N ALA A 189 -4.93 35.62 -16.12
CA ALA A 189 -3.72 36.42 -16.25
C ALA A 189 -2.62 35.85 -15.32
N THR A 190 -1.37 35.85 -15.77
CA THR A 190 -0.20 35.37 -14.99
C THR A 190 0.17 36.28 -13.81
N HIS A 191 -0.52 37.41 -13.64
CA HIS A 191 -0.19 38.43 -12.65
C HIS A 191 -0.23 37.93 -11.21
N PHE A 192 -1.13 36.99 -10.87
CA PHE A 192 -1.16 36.44 -9.51
C PHE A 192 0.19 35.83 -9.10
N LEU A 193 0.87 35.15 -10.03
CA LEU A 193 2.16 34.50 -9.78
C LEU A 193 3.27 35.55 -9.67
N ILE A 194 3.21 36.60 -10.49
CA ILE A 194 4.16 37.71 -10.45
C ILE A 194 4.05 38.45 -9.13
N ASP A 195 2.83 38.78 -8.69
CA ASP A 195 2.57 39.43 -7.41
C ASP A 195 3.00 38.54 -6.24
N ASP A 196 2.81 37.23 -6.34
CA ASP A 196 3.25 36.29 -5.30
C ASP A 196 4.78 36.16 -5.22
N ILE A 197 5.46 36.15 -6.37
CA ILE A 197 6.92 36.20 -6.42
C ILE A 197 7.44 37.53 -5.85
N ALA A 198 6.79 38.66 -6.14
CA ALA A 198 7.15 39.95 -5.57
C ALA A 198 7.01 39.95 -4.04
N ARG A 199 5.87 39.47 -3.51
CA ARG A 199 5.67 39.30 -2.06
C ARG A 199 6.72 38.38 -1.43
N LEU A 200 7.05 37.27 -2.08
CA LEU A 200 8.08 36.36 -1.61
C LEU A 200 9.44 37.06 -1.55
N LYS A 201 9.79 37.83 -2.59
CA LYS A 201 11.04 38.58 -2.64
C LYS A 201 11.13 39.61 -1.52
N ASP A 202 10.09 40.41 -1.31
CA ASP A 202 10.06 41.43 -0.25
C ASP A 202 10.29 40.79 1.13
N ARG A 203 9.64 39.64 1.41
CA ARG A 203 9.84 38.91 2.68
C ARG A 203 11.25 38.35 2.86
N VAL A 204 11.89 37.93 1.77
CA VAL A 204 13.27 37.44 1.79
C VAL A 204 14.24 38.60 2.03
N ASP A 205 14.01 39.73 1.37
CA ASP A 205 14.83 40.95 1.48
C ASP A 205 14.72 41.58 2.89
N ASP A 206 13.55 41.48 3.53
CA ASP A 206 13.31 41.91 4.92
C ASP A 206 14.08 41.09 5.97
N GLY A 207 14.80 40.04 5.55
CA GLY A 207 15.69 39.26 6.42
C GLY A 207 14.99 38.20 7.27
N GLU A 208 13.78 37.75 6.90
CA GLU A 208 13.16 36.59 7.54
C GLU A 208 14.05 35.35 7.37
N ALA A 209 14.27 34.60 8.46
CA ALA A 209 15.02 33.36 8.42
C ALA A 209 14.28 32.32 7.56
N LEU A 210 14.93 31.87 6.49
CA LEU A 210 14.36 30.88 5.58
C LEU A 210 14.21 29.51 6.27
N PRO A 211 13.04 28.86 6.17
CA PRO A 211 12.87 27.53 6.75
C PRO A 211 13.80 26.51 6.08
N ALA A 212 14.32 25.56 6.87
CA ALA A 212 15.31 24.59 6.41
C ALA A 212 14.85 23.73 5.23
N GLY A 213 13.55 23.42 5.13
CA GLY A 213 12.96 22.65 4.03
C GLY A 213 13.12 23.33 2.67
N PRO A 214 12.45 24.47 2.43
CA PRO A 214 12.65 25.27 1.22
C PRO A 214 14.11 25.64 0.95
N LEU A 215 14.89 25.97 1.99
CA LEU A 215 16.30 26.30 1.85
C LEU A 215 17.10 25.13 1.26
N SER A 216 16.81 23.88 1.68
CA SER A 216 17.48 22.68 1.15
C SER A 216 17.21 22.43 -0.34
N LEU A 217 16.12 22.95 -0.91
CA LEU A 217 15.81 22.81 -2.34
C LEU A 217 16.68 23.69 -3.23
N VAL A 218 17.19 24.80 -2.69
CA VAL A 218 18.02 25.79 -3.41
C VAL A 218 19.47 25.80 -2.96
N THR A 219 19.80 25.02 -1.92
CA THR A 219 21.17 24.88 -1.42
C THR A 219 21.85 23.70 -2.12
N PRO A 220 23.05 23.88 -2.69
CA PRO A 220 23.80 22.78 -3.27
C PRO A 220 24.04 21.66 -2.23
N PRO A 221 23.95 20.38 -2.63
CA PRO A 221 24.17 19.28 -1.71
C PRO A 221 25.60 19.30 -1.15
N GLY A 222 25.71 19.17 0.17
CA GLY A 222 27.01 19.04 0.84
C GLY A 222 27.68 17.70 0.54
N SER A 223 29.01 17.64 0.68
CA SER A 223 29.79 16.42 0.48
C SER A 223 29.89 15.53 1.72
N ALA A 224 29.40 16.00 2.87
CA ALA A 224 29.48 15.29 4.14
C ALA A 224 28.31 14.30 4.29
N VAL A 225 28.62 13.06 4.68
CA VAL A 225 27.61 12.10 5.12
C VAL A 225 27.10 12.53 6.48
N LEU A 226 25.80 12.80 6.59
CA LEU A 226 25.16 13.09 7.86
C LEU A 226 24.98 11.77 8.63
N GLU A 227 25.72 11.60 9.72
CA GLU A 227 25.43 10.56 10.71
C GLU A 227 24.20 10.98 11.51
N HIS A 228 23.27 10.03 11.69
CA HIS A 228 22.02 10.28 12.38
C HIS A 228 21.88 9.35 13.57
N GLU A 229 21.40 9.89 14.69
CA GLU A 229 21.01 9.07 15.82
C GLU A 229 19.83 8.16 15.42
N PRO A 230 19.86 6.86 15.76
CA PRO A 230 18.74 5.97 15.48
C PRO A 230 17.53 6.38 16.33
N ILE A 231 16.36 6.43 15.69
CA ILE A 231 15.07 6.61 16.39
C ILE A 231 14.42 5.24 16.47
N ALA A 232 14.15 4.77 17.68
CA ALA A 232 13.44 3.53 17.95
C ALA A 232 11.95 3.82 18.19
N PHE A 233 11.05 3.14 17.49
CA PHE A 233 9.63 3.11 17.84
C PHE A 233 9.29 1.82 18.60
N ARG A 234 8.36 1.91 19.54
CA ARG A 234 7.85 0.75 20.29
C ARG A 234 6.90 -0.09 19.43
N GLY A 235 6.81 -1.39 19.74
CA GLY A 235 5.85 -2.30 19.12
C GLY A 235 6.22 -2.81 17.73
N LEU A 236 7.49 -2.71 17.34
CA LEU A 236 7.96 -3.16 16.03
C LEU A 236 8.49 -4.59 16.07
N SER A 237 7.93 -5.44 15.22
CA SER A 237 8.46 -6.79 14.98
C SER A 237 9.63 -6.70 13.99
N GLY A 238 10.83 -7.02 14.47
CA GLY A 238 12.01 -7.22 13.63
C GLY A 238 13.28 -6.51 14.07
N GLY A 239 13.99 -7.10 15.05
CA GLY A 239 15.46 -7.21 15.15
C GLY A 239 16.36 -5.96 15.02
N ALA A 240 15.83 -4.74 14.95
CA ALA A 240 16.65 -3.55 15.02
C ALA A 240 17.00 -3.30 16.48
N VAL A 241 18.30 -3.30 16.79
CA VAL A 241 18.81 -2.87 18.09
C VAL A 241 18.30 -1.45 18.33
N ASN A 242 17.38 -1.30 19.29
CA ASN A 242 16.79 -0.04 19.70
C ASN A 242 17.83 0.81 20.44
N ALA A 243 18.81 1.34 19.71
CA ALA A 243 19.76 2.31 20.23
C ALA A 243 19.15 3.71 20.11
N GLY A 244 18.31 4.09 21.09
CA GLY A 244 17.67 5.41 21.13
C GLY A 244 16.54 5.47 22.17
N GLU A 245 16.05 6.67 22.45
CA GLU A 245 14.88 6.85 23.32
C GLU A 245 13.62 6.30 22.62
N PRO A 246 12.91 5.34 23.22
CA PRO A 246 11.75 4.71 22.58
C PRO A 246 10.61 5.71 22.42
N ARG A 247 10.15 5.88 21.17
CA ARG A 247 9.03 6.75 20.80
C ARG A 247 7.79 5.96 20.42
N GLU A 248 6.64 6.63 20.48
CA GLU A 248 5.39 6.07 19.99
C GLU A 248 5.16 6.39 18.51
N LEU A 249 4.63 5.42 17.79
CA LEU A 249 4.18 5.55 16.41
C LEU A 249 2.66 5.48 16.37
N TYR A 250 2.00 6.51 15.84
CA TYR A 250 0.54 6.64 15.85
C TYR A 250 -0.02 6.48 14.43
N PHE A 251 0.01 5.25 13.93
CA PHE A 251 -0.49 4.90 12.60
C PHE A 251 -1.85 4.18 12.70
N PRO A 252 -2.94 4.80 12.23
CA PRO A 252 -4.27 4.17 12.27
C PRO A 252 -4.47 3.09 11.20
N LEU A 253 -3.64 3.07 10.15
CA LEU A 253 -3.74 2.11 9.04
C LEU A 253 -2.54 1.14 9.05
N PRO A 254 -2.70 -0.10 8.54
CA PRO A 254 -1.60 -1.04 8.39
C PRO A 254 -0.42 -0.44 7.63
N TYR A 255 0.79 -0.76 8.08
CA TYR A 255 2.03 -0.20 7.55
C TYR A 255 3.13 -1.25 7.46
N ASN A 256 4.18 -0.93 6.71
CA ASN A 256 5.39 -1.73 6.57
C ASN A 256 6.63 -0.96 7.05
N ARG A 257 7.78 -1.63 7.07
CA ARG A 257 9.06 -1.07 7.55
C ARG A 257 9.55 0.11 6.71
N GLU A 258 9.26 0.12 5.41
CA GLU A 258 9.59 1.24 4.53
C GLU A 258 8.81 2.51 4.93
N GLN A 259 7.53 2.37 5.30
CA GLN A 259 6.71 3.49 5.76
C GLN A 259 7.17 4.05 7.11
N GLU A 260 7.67 3.21 8.01
CA GLU A 260 8.33 3.69 9.23
C GLU A 260 9.59 4.49 8.94
N THR A 261 10.42 3.99 8.03
CA THR A 261 11.68 4.63 7.65
C THR A 261 11.42 6.07 7.16
N ILE A 262 10.27 6.33 6.53
CA ILE A 262 9.86 7.68 6.14
C ILE A 262 9.70 8.60 7.35
N VAL A 263 9.04 8.16 8.43
CA VAL A 263 8.88 8.97 9.65
C VAL A 263 10.21 9.18 10.36
N GLN A 264 11.06 8.15 10.42
CA GLN A 264 12.42 8.28 10.94
C GLN A 264 13.23 9.33 10.15
N GLN A 265 13.10 9.32 8.82
CA GLN A 265 13.73 10.31 7.96
C GLN A 265 13.14 11.71 8.13
N LEU A 266 11.82 11.84 8.24
CA LEU A 266 11.18 13.15 8.46
C LEU A 266 11.47 13.74 9.84
N ALA A 267 11.77 12.90 10.84
CA ALA A 267 12.18 13.36 12.16
C ALA A 267 13.61 13.93 12.19
N ARG A 268 14.45 13.54 11.22
CA ARG A 268 15.88 13.91 11.17
C ARG A 268 16.26 14.83 10.01
N SER A 269 15.41 14.92 8.99
CA SER A 269 15.66 15.68 7.78
C SER A 269 14.55 16.71 7.52
N PRO A 270 14.90 17.90 7.00
CA PRO A 270 13.93 18.96 6.76
C PRO A 270 12.97 18.66 5.58
N GLY A 271 13.27 17.65 4.76
CA GLY A 271 12.42 17.17 3.68
C GLY A 271 12.78 15.74 3.28
N VAL A 272 11.78 14.99 2.83
CA VAL A 272 11.93 13.60 2.36
C VAL A 272 11.13 13.42 1.08
N THR A 273 11.75 12.84 0.06
CA THR A 273 11.08 12.51 -1.21
C THR A 273 10.73 11.04 -1.24
N VAL A 274 9.44 10.73 -1.36
CA VAL A 274 8.93 9.35 -1.36
C VAL A 274 8.45 8.97 -2.76
N GLN A 275 9.22 8.13 -3.45
CA GLN A 275 8.85 7.57 -4.75
C GLN A 275 8.31 6.14 -4.60
N GLY A 276 7.44 5.73 -5.52
CA GLY A 276 6.74 4.45 -5.44
C GLY A 276 5.79 4.26 -6.63
N PRO A 277 5.66 3.04 -7.17
CA PRO A 277 4.71 2.73 -8.25
C PRO A 277 3.25 3.09 -7.90
N PRO A 278 2.38 3.30 -8.89
CA PRO A 278 0.94 3.46 -8.63
C PRO A 278 0.39 2.25 -7.87
N GLY A 279 -0.51 2.49 -6.90
CA GLY A 279 -1.11 1.44 -6.08
C GLY A 279 -0.30 1.00 -4.85
N THR A 280 0.92 1.51 -4.64
CA THR A 280 1.78 1.12 -3.50
C THR A 280 1.43 1.80 -2.16
N GLY A 281 0.18 2.23 -1.99
CA GLY A 281 -0.30 2.75 -0.71
C GLY A 281 0.21 4.14 -0.31
N LYS A 282 0.73 4.96 -1.23
CA LYS A 282 1.16 6.35 -0.94
C LYS A 282 0.13 7.15 -0.14
N THR A 283 -1.14 7.09 -0.54
CA THR A 283 -2.22 7.79 0.16
C THR A 283 -2.42 7.26 1.58
N HIS A 284 -2.28 5.95 1.80
CA HIS A 284 -2.26 5.38 3.16
C HIS A 284 -1.06 5.89 3.96
N THR A 285 0.13 5.94 3.35
CA THR A 285 1.32 6.48 4.00
C THR A 285 1.12 7.94 4.42
N ILE A 286 0.55 8.77 3.56
CA ILE A 286 0.26 10.19 3.87
C ILE A 286 -0.75 10.27 5.04
N ALA A 287 -1.82 9.49 5.03
CA ALA A 287 -2.80 9.47 6.12
C ALA A 287 -2.18 9.06 7.47
N ASN A 288 -1.29 8.06 7.46
CA ASN A 288 -0.54 7.62 8.63
C ASN A 288 0.40 8.72 9.16
N ILE A 289 1.15 9.38 8.27
CA ILE A 289 2.04 10.50 8.64
C ILE A 289 1.23 11.68 9.23
N ILE A 290 0.10 12.04 8.60
CA ILE A 290 -0.79 13.08 9.11
C ILE A 290 -1.25 12.75 10.52
N SER A 291 -1.73 11.52 10.73
CA SER A 291 -2.22 11.07 12.03
C SER A 291 -1.13 11.09 13.10
N HIS A 292 0.08 10.65 12.76
CA HIS A 292 1.22 10.68 13.67
C HIS A 292 1.61 12.10 14.10
N TYR A 293 1.69 13.03 13.16
CA TYR A 293 2.06 14.41 13.48
C TYR A 293 0.94 15.19 14.16
N LEU A 294 -0.32 14.92 13.86
CA LEU A 294 -1.46 15.47 14.60
C LEU A 294 -1.45 14.97 16.05
N ALA A 295 -1.24 13.66 16.27
CA ALA A 295 -1.11 13.10 17.61
C ALA A 295 0.10 13.67 18.38
N SER A 296 1.13 14.12 17.66
CA SER A 296 2.31 14.80 18.22
C SER A 296 2.11 16.32 18.41
N GLY A 297 0.89 16.84 18.19
CA GLY A 297 0.56 18.26 18.37
C GLY A 297 1.08 19.20 17.27
N LYS A 298 1.46 18.67 16.11
CA LYS A 298 1.96 19.49 14.99
C LYS A 298 0.83 19.97 14.07
N ARG A 299 1.05 21.11 13.43
CA ARG A 299 0.19 21.65 12.36
C ARG A 299 0.70 21.18 11.00
N ILE A 300 -0.21 20.82 10.10
CA ILE A 300 0.11 20.19 8.83
C ILE A 300 -0.65 20.88 7.71
N LEU A 301 0.05 21.26 6.64
CA LEU A 301 -0.54 21.72 5.39
C LEU A 301 -0.36 20.62 4.34
N VAL A 302 -1.44 20.24 3.67
CA VAL A 302 -1.42 19.25 2.60
C VAL A 302 -1.83 19.92 1.29
N THR A 303 -1.00 19.78 0.26
CA THR A 303 -1.23 20.35 -1.07
C THR A 303 -1.20 19.25 -2.13
N SER A 304 -2.06 19.33 -3.13
CA SER A 304 -2.12 18.43 -4.28
C SER A 304 -2.38 19.23 -5.55
N LYS A 305 -1.94 18.72 -6.71
CA LYS A 305 -2.28 19.32 -8.01
C LYS A 305 -3.77 19.20 -8.34
N GLY A 306 -4.41 18.09 -7.94
CA GLY A 306 -5.82 17.82 -8.24
C GLY A 306 -6.65 17.60 -6.98
N GLU A 307 -7.87 18.14 -6.98
CA GLU A 307 -8.85 18.02 -5.89
C GLU A 307 -9.25 16.58 -5.54
N PRO A 308 -9.44 15.64 -6.49
CA PRO A 308 -9.85 14.28 -6.16
C PRO A 308 -8.89 13.57 -5.21
N ALA A 309 -7.58 13.86 -5.32
CA ALA A 309 -6.57 13.26 -4.45
C ALA A 309 -6.71 13.72 -2.99
N LEU A 310 -7.13 14.97 -2.75
CA LEU A 310 -7.37 15.50 -1.41
C LEU A 310 -8.62 14.87 -0.78
N LYS A 311 -9.69 14.67 -1.56
CA LYS A 311 -10.91 13.99 -1.10
C LYS A 311 -10.62 12.54 -0.68
N VAL A 312 -9.93 11.78 -1.53
CA VAL A 312 -9.54 10.40 -1.22
C VAL A 312 -8.64 10.33 0.01
N LEU A 313 -7.73 11.30 0.17
CA LEU A 313 -6.90 11.37 1.37
C LEU A 313 -7.73 11.63 2.64
N GLN A 314 -8.69 12.56 2.59
CA GLN A 314 -9.57 12.89 3.72
C GLN A 314 -10.43 11.69 4.14
N GLU A 315 -10.88 10.87 3.19
CA GLU A 315 -11.61 9.61 3.47
C GLU A 315 -10.75 8.59 4.22
N LYS A 316 -9.43 8.57 3.99
CA LYS A 316 -8.48 7.68 4.69
C LYS A 316 -8.14 8.14 6.11
N ILE A 317 -8.41 9.39 6.44
CA ILE A 317 -8.23 9.91 7.79
C ILE A 317 -9.37 9.38 8.69
N PRO A 318 -9.06 8.88 9.90
CA PRO A 318 -10.06 8.40 10.85
C PRO A 318 -11.14 9.45 11.17
N GLU A 319 -12.38 8.99 11.33
CA GLU A 319 -13.53 9.88 11.55
C GLU A 319 -13.38 10.78 12.79
N SER A 320 -12.71 10.29 13.83
CA SER A 320 -12.48 11.03 15.07
C SER A 320 -11.60 12.28 14.90
N ILE A 321 -10.68 12.27 13.92
CA ILE A 321 -9.77 13.40 13.66
C ILE A 321 -10.05 14.09 12.32
N ARG A 322 -10.94 13.55 11.48
CA ARG A 322 -11.36 14.17 10.22
C ARG A 322 -11.90 15.61 10.38
N PRO A 323 -12.67 15.96 11.43
CA PRO A 323 -13.10 17.35 11.66
C PRO A 323 -11.94 18.34 11.83
N LEU A 324 -10.78 17.87 12.32
CA LEU A 324 -9.57 18.68 12.47
C LEU A 324 -8.88 18.96 11.12
N THR A 325 -9.30 18.29 10.05
CA THR A 325 -8.75 18.49 8.70
C THR A 325 -9.62 19.47 7.94
N VAL A 326 -9.04 20.61 7.60
CA VAL A 326 -9.69 21.62 6.74
C VAL A 326 -9.21 21.40 5.32
N ALA A 327 -10.13 21.02 4.43
CA ALA A 327 -9.86 20.95 3.00
C ALA A 327 -10.34 22.23 2.32
N LEU A 328 -9.42 23.14 2.00
CA LEU A 328 -9.70 24.25 1.09
C LEU A 328 -9.65 23.71 -0.35
N LEU A 329 -10.79 23.20 -0.82
CA LEU A 329 -11.00 22.86 -2.22
C LEU A 329 -11.23 24.17 -3.01
N SER A 330 -10.89 24.20 -4.30
CA SER A 330 -10.75 25.44 -5.10
C SER A 330 -12.08 26.18 -5.37
N GLY A 331 -13.20 25.68 -4.84
CA GLY A 331 -14.46 26.40 -4.73
C GLY A 331 -14.57 27.07 -3.37
N ASP A 332 -14.39 28.39 -3.33
CA ASP A 332 -14.31 29.20 -2.10
C ASP A 332 -15.50 28.93 -1.17
N LYS A 333 -16.71 28.67 -1.68
CA LYS A 333 -17.91 28.42 -0.85
C LYS A 333 -18.03 27.02 -0.24
N GLU A 334 -17.77 25.95 -0.99
CA GLU A 334 -17.86 24.59 -0.43
C GLU A 334 -16.67 24.34 0.52
N GLY A 335 -15.48 24.84 0.17
CA GLY A 335 -14.33 24.87 1.06
C GLY A 335 -14.62 25.69 2.33
N MET A 336 -15.23 26.88 2.22
CA MET A 336 -15.59 27.69 3.39
C MET A 336 -16.70 27.05 4.24
N ARG A 337 -17.69 26.39 3.61
CA ARG A 337 -18.73 25.66 4.35
C ARG A 337 -18.13 24.48 5.11
N GLN A 338 -17.24 23.71 4.49
CA GLN A 338 -16.52 22.64 5.17
C GLN A 338 -15.63 23.19 6.28
N PHE A 339 -14.94 24.31 6.05
CA PHE A 339 -14.17 25.01 7.07
C PHE A 339 -15.01 25.45 8.26
N GLN A 340 -16.16 26.08 8.00
CA GLN A 340 -17.10 26.50 9.04
C GLN A 340 -17.63 25.29 9.83
N ALA A 341 -18.03 24.22 9.14
CA ALA A 341 -18.48 22.99 9.79
C ALA A 341 -17.39 22.35 10.66
N SER A 342 -16.13 22.34 10.19
CA SER A 342 -14.99 21.90 10.99
C SER A 342 -14.77 22.78 12.22
N ILE A 343 -14.86 24.10 12.09
CA ILE A 343 -14.76 25.03 13.23
C ILE A 343 -15.87 24.79 14.24
N GLU A 344 -17.13 24.69 13.78
CA GLU A 344 -18.28 24.43 14.65
C GLU A 344 -18.12 23.10 15.39
N ALA A 345 -17.66 22.05 14.71
CA ALA A 345 -17.35 20.77 15.33
C ALA A 345 -16.23 20.88 16.38
N ILE A 346 -15.14 21.60 16.08
CA ILE A 346 -14.03 21.83 17.02
C ILE A 346 -14.50 22.60 18.25
N ILE A 347 -15.26 23.68 18.08
CA ILE A 347 -15.81 24.48 19.18
C ILE A 347 -16.74 23.63 20.04
N HIS A 348 -17.63 22.86 19.41
CA HIS A 348 -18.51 21.94 20.12
C HIS A 348 -17.71 20.94 20.97
N THR A 349 -16.70 20.29 20.38
CA THR A 349 -15.81 19.38 21.12
C THR A 349 -15.13 20.09 22.28
N LEU A 350 -14.54 21.27 22.06
CA LEU A 350 -13.87 22.04 23.11
C LEU A 350 -14.81 22.47 24.25
N SER A 351 -16.07 22.81 23.95
CA SER A 351 -17.05 23.20 24.97
C SER A 351 -17.49 22.04 25.87
N HIS A 352 -17.45 20.81 25.35
CA HIS A 352 -17.83 19.60 26.08
C HIS A 352 -16.62 18.85 26.64
N LEU A 353 -15.40 19.27 26.33
CA LEU A 353 -14.18 18.62 26.76
C LEU A 353 -13.98 18.81 28.27
N ASN A 354 -13.98 17.70 29.01
CA ASN A 354 -13.56 17.70 30.41
C ASN A 354 -12.10 17.23 30.49
N PRO A 355 -11.13 18.11 30.82
CA PRO A 355 -9.71 17.76 30.81
C PRO A 355 -9.35 16.58 31.71
N GLN A 356 -10.06 16.40 32.83
CA GLN A 356 -9.78 15.31 33.77
C GLN A 356 -10.15 13.97 33.17
N LEU A 357 -11.36 13.84 32.62
CA LEU A 357 -11.84 12.61 31.98
C LEU A 357 -10.99 12.24 30.77
N GLU A 358 -10.59 13.22 29.95
CA GLU A 358 -9.70 12.97 28.80
C GLU A 358 -8.31 12.51 29.24
N THR A 359 -7.79 13.07 30.33
CA THR A 359 -6.50 12.63 30.89
C THR A 359 -6.57 11.18 31.38
N GLU A 360 -7.66 10.80 32.04
CA GLU A 360 -7.92 9.41 32.46
C GLU A 360 -8.04 8.47 31.26
N ALA A 361 -8.77 8.87 30.22
CA ALA A 361 -8.91 8.11 28.99
C ALA A 361 -7.56 7.90 28.28
N ILE A 362 -6.74 8.95 28.17
CA ILE A 362 -5.38 8.87 27.62
C ILE A 362 -4.53 7.90 28.44
N ALA A 363 -4.60 7.96 29.78
CA ALA A 363 -3.88 7.04 30.65
C ALA A 363 -4.31 5.58 30.43
N ALA A 364 -5.63 5.32 30.32
CA ALA A 364 -6.15 4.00 30.03
C ALA A 364 -5.68 3.47 28.65
N CYS A 365 -5.70 4.33 27.62
CA CYS A 365 -5.18 3.99 26.30
C CYS A 365 -3.68 3.68 26.32
N ARG A 366 -2.87 4.43 27.10
CA ARG A 366 -1.44 4.14 27.27
C ARG A 366 -1.20 2.78 27.93
N VAL A 367 -1.95 2.45 28.97
CA VAL A 367 -1.86 1.12 29.61
C VAL A 367 -2.25 0.00 28.63
N ALA A 368 -3.29 0.19 27.83
CA ALA A 368 -3.68 -0.77 26.80
C ALA A 368 -2.59 -0.94 25.73
N LEU A 369 -1.95 0.16 25.31
CA LEU A 369 -0.85 0.14 24.35
C LEU A 369 0.38 -0.59 24.92
N ASP A 370 0.76 -0.31 26.16
CA ASP A 370 1.88 -1.00 26.82
C ASP A 370 1.62 -2.51 26.94
N ARG A 371 0.37 -2.91 27.24
CA ARG A 371 -0.03 -4.32 27.26
C ARG A 371 0.09 -4.96 25.89
N ALA A 372 -0.38 -4.30 24.84
CA ALA A 372 -0.28 -4.79 23.47
C ALA A 372 1.18 -4.96 23.05
N HIS A 373 2.05 -3.99 23.35
CA HIS A 373 3.48 -4.10 23.09
C HIS A 373 4.15 -5.26 23.85
N ALA A 374 3.79 -5.47 25.11
CA ALA A 374 4.30 -6.59 25.88
C ALA A 374 3.86 -7.94 25.29
N GLU A 375 2.61 -8.03 24.81
CA GLU A 375 2.10 -9.22 24.15
C GLU A 375 2.80 -9.49 22.81
N THR A 376 3.02 -8.46 21.99
CA THR A 376 3.82 -8.57 20.75
C THR A 376 5.22 -9.08 21.03
N ALA A 377 5.92 -8.50 22.02
CA ALA A 377 7.27 -8.92 22.37
C ALA A 377 7.34 -10.38 22.87
N ALA A 378 6.32 -10.82 23.64
CA ALA A 378 6.23 -12.21 24.10
C ALA A 378 5.96 -13.18 22.94
N ILE A 379 5.10 -12.79 22.00
CA ILE A 379 4.84 -13.59 20.79
C ILE A 379 6.09 -13.68 19.92
N ASP A 380 6.79 -12.57 19.69
CA ASP A 380 8.02 -12.55 18.89
C ASP A 380 9.09 -13.44 19.52
N THR A 381 9.28 -13.37 20.84
CA THR A 381 10.21 -14.26 21.57
C THR A 381 9.82 -15.73 21.38
N ARG A 382 8.53 -16.06 21.47
CA ARG A 382 8.04 -17.43 21.26
C ARG A 382 8.23 -17.89 19.81
N ILE A 383 8.05 -17.01 18.83
CA ILE A 383 8.31 -17.32 17.41
C ILE A 383 9.80 -17.63 17.22
N ASP A 384 10.69 -16.81 17.81
CA ASP A 384 12.12 -17.02 17.75
C ASP A 384 12.54 -18.34 18.43
N GLU A 385 11.95 -18.69 19.56
CA GLU A 385 12.17 -19.98 20.24
C GLU A 385 11.75 -21.17 19.36
N ILE A 386 10.57 -21.09 18.73
CA ILE A 386 10.09 -22.13 17.80
C ILE A 386 11.00 -22.21 16.58
N ALA A 387 11.39 -21.07 16.01
CA ALA A 387 12.29 -21.02 14.86
C ALA A 387 13.65 -21.63 15.20
N HIS A 388 14.20 -21.32 16.37
CA HIS A 388 15.45 -21.90 16.85
C HIS A 388 15.31 -23.41 17.04
N ALA A 389 14.25 -23.90 17.68
CA ALA A 389 14.03 -25.34 17.87
C ALA A 389 13.89 -26.11 16.55
N GLN A 390 13.29 -25.52 15.51
CA GLN A 390 13.07 -26.16 14.21
C GLN A 390 14.30 -26.08 13.28
N LEU A 391 15.06 -24.99 13.36
CA LEU A 391 16.19 -24.70 12.47
C LEU A 391 17.55 -25.00 13.09
N ALA A 392 17.63 -25.27 14.40
CA ALA A 392 18.85 -25.68 15.07
C ALA A 392 19.45 -26.92 14.41
N ALA A 393 20.78 -26.91 14.31
CA ALA A 393 21.55 -28.06 13.89
C ALA A 393 21.70 -29.01 15.09
N VAL A 394 21.51 -30.30 14.82
CA VAL A 394 21.71 -31.39 15.75
C VAL A 394 22.76 -32.31 15.14
N SER A 395 23.77 -32.66 15.93
CA SER A 395 24.79 -33.62 15.53
C SER A 395 24.28 -35.03 15.78
N VAL A 396 24.19 -35.85 14.72
CA VAL A 396 23.90 -37.29 14.79
C VAL A 396 25.05 -38.01 14.11
N ASP A 397 25.75 -38.87 14.85
CA ASP A 397 26.91 -39.63 14.37
C ASP A 397 27.99 -38.77 13.67
N GLY A 398 28.20 -37.56 14.17
CA GLY A 398 29.19 -36.61 13.65
C GLY A 398 28.73 -35.80 12.42
N VAL A 399 27.50 -36.00 11.95
CA VAL A 399 26.89 -35.22 10.86
C VAL A 399 25.93 -34.20 11.44
N GLU A 400 26.18 -32.92 11.14
CA GLU A 400 25.29 -31.81 11.49
C GLU A 400 24.05 -31.83 10.57
N MET A 401 22.87 -31.99 11.15
CA MET A 401 21.61 -31.95 10.42
C MET A 401 20.61 -31.03 11.11
N ARG A 402 19.81 -30.30 10.33
CA ARG A 402 18.71 -29.49 10.90
C ARG A 402 17.64 -30.39 11.50
N ALA A 403 17.04 -29.96 12.60
CA ALA A 403 15.93 -30.68 13.25
C ALA A 403 14.77 -31.00 12.30
N GLN A 404 14.40 -30.06 11.42
CA GLN A 404 13.42 -30.32 10.35
C GLN A 404 13.80 -31.53 9.48
N LYS A 405 15.06 -31.63 9.07
CA LYS A 405 15.50 -32.71 8.18
C LYS A 405 15.48 -34.07 8.87
N MET A 406 15.80 -34.10 10.16
CA MET A 406 15.68 -35.32 10.97
C MET A 406 14.23 -35.76 11.11
N ALA A 407 13.29 -34.84 11.33
CA ALA A 407 11.87 -35.16 11.41
C ALA A 407 11.33 -35.73 10.08
N GLU A 408 11.73 -35.16 8.95
CA GLU A 408 11.43 -35.73 7.61
C GLU A 408 11.94 -37.17 7.49
N LEU A 409 13.20 -37.43 7.89
CA LEU A 409 13.79 -38.77 7.84
C LEU A 409 13.04 -39.78 8.72
N VAL A 410 12.54 -39.38 9.89
CA VAL A 410 11.74 -40.24 10.78
C VAL A 410 10.39 -40.56 10.16
N ILE A 411 9.71 -39.57 9.57
CA ILE A 411 8.40 -39.74 8.93
C ILE A 411 8.53 -40.64 7.70
N ASP A 412 9.46 -40.34 6.79
CA ASP A 412 9.71 -41.13 5.58
C ASP A 412 10.22 -42.54 5.93
N GLY A 413 11.00 -42.65 7.00
CA GLY A 413 11.55 -43.91 7.49
C GLY A 413 10.51 -44.82 8.15
N LYS A 414 9.39 -44.28 8.65
CA LYS A 414 8.39 -45.04 9.41
C LYS A 414 7.77 -46.19 8.62
N GLU A 415 7.48 -46.00 7.34
CA GLU A 415 6.95 -47.09 6.49
C GLU A 415 7.96 -48.22 6.28
N ARG A 416 9.26 -47.89 6.27
CA ARG A 416 10.34 -48.83 5.93
C ARG A 416 10.93 -49.53 7.15
N PHE A 417 10.98 -48.84 8.28
CA PHE A 417 11.65 -49.29 9.51
C PHE A 417 10.70 -49.44 10.69
N GLY A 418 9.41 -49.12 10.55
CA GLY A 418 8.42 -49.24 11.62
C GLY A 418 8.06 -50.67 12.04
N TRP A 419 8.71 -51.68 11.48
CA TRP A 419 8.68 -53.06 11.98
C TRP A 419 9.69 -53.29 13.12
N PHE A 420 10.59 -52.33 13.36
CA PHE A 420 11.64 -52.40 14.36
C PHE A 420 11.16 -51.68 15.63
N ASP A 421 10.58 -52.44 16.55
CA ASP A 421 9.93 -51.93 17.77
C ASP A 421 10.91 -51.70 18.95
N ASP A 422 12.20 -51.95 18.74
CA ASP A 422 13.21 -51.78 19.79
C ASP A 422 13.44 -50.29 20.09
N ASP A 423 13.52 -49.95 21.37
CA ASP A 423 13.78 -48.59 21.85
C ASP A 423 15.28 -48.24 21.71
N LEU A 424 15.67 -47.88 20.49
CA LEU A 424 17.04 -47.47 20.17
C LEU A 424 17.29 -46.01 20.58
N SER A 425 18.45 -45.78 21.17
CA SER A 425 18.97 -44.44 21.40
C SER A 425 20.41 -44.35 20.93
N LEU A 426 20.94 -43.12 20.81
CA LEU A 426 22.37 -42.88 20.54
C LEU A 426 23.28 -43.23 21.73
N ALA A 427 22.74 -43.90 22.76
CA ALA A 427 23.52 -44.30 23.92
C ALA A 427 24.45 -45.47 23.56
N PRO A 428 25.67 -45.54 24.16
CA PRO A 428 26.65 -46.58 23.83
C PRO A 428 26.15 -48.01 23.99
N GLN A 429 25.18 -48.25 24.88
CA GLN A 429 24.59 -49.58 25.09
C GLN A 429 23.78 -50.13 23.91
N HIS A 430 23.32 -49.26 23.01
CA HIS A 430 22.56 -49.63 21.82
C HIS A 430 23.42 -49.60 20.55
N ALA A 431 24.73 -49.35 20.69
CA ALA A 431 25.67 -49.46 19.59
C ALA A 431 25.76 -50.93 19.13
N PRO A 432 25.93 -51.19 17.82
CA PRO A 432 26.12 -52.55 17.32
C PRO A 432 27.28 -53.24 18.05
N PRO A 433 27.12 -54.48 18.51
CA PRO A 433 28.17 -55.20 19.26
C PRO A 433 29.39 -55.56 18.39
N PHE A 434 29.32 -55.34 17.08
CA PHE A 434 30.36 -55.64 16.11
C PHE A 434 30.64 -54.38 15.27
N GLY A 435 31.91 -54.14 14.99
CA GLY A 435 32.31 -53.11 14.01
C GLY A 435 32.08 -53.56 12.57
N ASP A 436 32.12 -52.61 11.62
CA ASP A 436 31.84 -52.86 10.20
C ASP A 436 32.68 -54.00 9.60
N GLU A 437 33.97 -54.07 9.91
CA GLU A 437 34.85 -55.15 9.42
C GLU A 437 34.42 -56.52 9.93
N GLN A 438 34.04 -56.62 11.21
CA GLN A 438 33.59 -57.87 11.83
C GLN A 438 32.24 -58.30 11.25
N ALA A 439 31.32 -57.35 11.04
CA ALA A 439 30.03 -57.59 10.42
C ALA A 439 30.17 -58.07 8.97
N MET A 440 31.08 -57.46 8.19
CA MET A 440 31.41 -57.92 6.83
C MET A 440 32.01 -59.33 6.83
N GLY A 441 32.93 -59.62 7.75
CA GLY A 441 33.51 -60.96 7.91
C GLY A 441 32.47 -62.02 8.22
N LEU A 442 31.56 -61.75 9.17
CA LEU A 442 30.46 -62.64 9.52
C LEU A 442 29.50 -62.87 8.35
N ARG A 443 29.19 -61.82 7.59
CA ARG A 443 28.33 -61.91 6.39
C ARG A 443 28.96 -62.81 5.33
N GLU A 444 30.26 -62.66 5.07
CA GLU A 444 30.97 -63.47 4.08
C GLU A 444 31.08 -64.93 4.54
N ALA A 445 31.42 -65.18 5.80
CA ALA A 445 31.46 -66.53 6.37
C ALA A 445 30.09 -67.23 6.27
N ARG A 446 29.00 -66.52 6.59
CA ARG A 446 27.64 -67.05 6.43
C ARG A 446 27.31 -67.35 4.97
N ARG A 447 27.75 -66.51 4.02
CA ARG A 447 27.57 -66.72 2.58
C ARG A 447 28.34 -67.95 2.08
N GLN A 448 29.56 -68.15 2.56
CA GLN A 448 30.39 -69.30 2.22
C GLN A 448 29.81 -70.62 2.76
N LEU A 449 29.34 -70.61 4.00
CA LEU A 449 28.73 -71.80 4.62
C LEU A 449 27.39 -72.16 3.98
N GLY A 450 26.58 -71.18 3.55
CA GLY A 450 25.39 -71.42 2.72
C GLY A 450 24.44 -72.49 3.28
N VAL A 451 24.29 -73.60 2.56
CA VAL A 451 23.43 -74.74 2.97
C VAL A 451 24.04 -75.57 4.10
N ASP A 452 25.36 -75.50 4.28
CA ASP A 452 26.11 -76.25 5.28
C ASP A 452 26.08 -75.59 6.67
N LEU A 453 25.40 -74.45 6.80
CA LEU A 453 25.17 -73.78 8.10
C LEU A 453 24.52 -74.69 9.14
N VAL A 454 23.68 -75.64 8.70
CA VAL A 454 23.06 -76.65 9.56
C VAL A 454 24.11 -77.55 10.24
N TYR A 455 25.28 -77.72 9.62
CA TYR A 455 26.36 -78.54 10.15
C TYR A 455 27.30 -77.80 11.10
N CYS A 456 27.14 -76.48 11.31
CA CYS A 456 28.02 -75.72 12.21
C CYS A 456 28.06 -76.28 13.64
N ASN A 457 26.98 -76.93 14.08
CA ASN A 457 26.88 -77.58 15.39
C ASN A 457 26.81 -79.11 15.29
N ALA A 458 26.99 -79.70 14.10
CA ALA A 458 26.94 -81.14 13.92
C ALA A 458 28.27 -81.80 14.31
N ARG A 459 28.21 -82.89 15.08
CA ARG A 459 29.38 -83.73 15.35
C ARG A 459 29.47 -84.80 14.26
N LEU A 460 30.40 -84.60 13.33
CA LEU A 460 30.72 -85.61 12.32
C LEU A 460 31.44 -86.80 13.01
N PRO A 461 31.11 -88.06 12.65
CA PRO A 461 31.81 -89.22 13.19
C PRO A 461 33.28 -89.22 12.74
N GLU A 462 34.16 -89.70 13.61
CA GLU A 462 35.59 -89.84 13.29
C GLU A 462 35.76 -90.86 12.16
N ALA A 463 36.57 -90.52 11.16
CA ALA A 463 36.76 -91.35 9.96
C ALA A 463 37.29 -92.76 10.30
N ASP A 464 38.04 -92.88 11.39
CA ASP A 464 38.64 -94.13 11.87
C ASP A 464 37.63 -95.06 12.54
N ALA A 465 36.44 -94.56 12.90
CA ALA A 465 35.34 -95.35 13.46
C ALA A 465 34.52 -96.07 12.38
N LEU A 466 34.77 -95.79 11.09
CA LEU A 466 34.10 -96.46 9.98
C LEU A 466 34.80 -97.82 9.70
N PRO A 467 34.03 -98.92 9.52
CA PRO A 467 34.62 -100.23 9.30
C PRO A 467 35.44 -100.26 8.01
N THR A 468 36.61 -100.89 8.09
CA THR A 468 37.51 -101.00 6.94
C THR A 468 36.90 -101.88 5.85
N PRO A 469 37.25 -101.69 4.56
CA PRO A 469 36.70 -102.50 3.47
C PRO A 469 36.81 -104.04 3.68
N PRO A 470 37.89 -104.59 4.26
CA PRO A 470 37.97 -106.02 4.57
C PRO A 470 36.97 -106.46 5.65
N ALA A 471 36.72 -105.61 6.66
CA ALA A 471 35.76 -105.90 7.72
C ALA A 471 34.31 -105.90 7.20
N ILE A 472 34.01 -105.00 6.25
CA ILE A 472 32.73 -104.99 5.53
C ILE A 472 32.58 -106.28 4.70
N GLY A 473 33.64 -106.69 3.99
CA GLY A 473 33.65 -107.94 3.24
C GLY A 473 33.37 -109.16 4.13
N HIS A 474 34.00 -109.25 5.29
CA HIS A 474 33.79 -110.37 6.21
C HIS A 474 32.38 -110.41 6.82
N LEU A 475 31.82 -109.24 7.15
CA LEU A 475 30.42 -109.13 7.58
C LEU A 475 29.46 -109.57 6.47
N HIS A 476 29.76 -109.23 5.21
CA HIS A 476 28.96 -109.68 4.07
C HIS A 476 28.98 -111.20 3.91
N ASP A 477 30.16 -111.83 3.96
CA ASP A 477 30.30 -113.29 3.85
C ASP A 477 29.62 -114.02 5.01
N THR A 478 29.69 -113.47 6.22
CA THR A 478 29.01 -114.02 7.41
C THR A 478 27.49 -113.98 7.24
N LEU A 479 26.94 -112.89 6.71
CA LEU A 479 25.51 -112.78 6.40
C LEU A 479 25.08 -113.77 5.31
N LEU A 480 25.91 -114.00 4.30
CA LEU A 480 25.65 -115.03 3.27
C LEU A 480 25.63 -116.43 3.88
N ALA A 481 26.62 -116.77 4.71
CA ALA A 481 26.70 -118.07 5.37
C ALA A 481 25.50 -118.33 6.31
N MET A 482 25.07 -117.33 7.08
CA MET A 482 23.85 -117.43 7.89
C MET A 482 22.63 -117.72 7.03
N ARG A 483 22.52 -117.05 5.87
CA ARG A 483 21.39 -117.25 4.96
C ARG A 483 21.41 -118.62 4.28
N ASP A 484 22.59 -119.18 4.01
CA ASP A 484 22.73 -120.53 3.49
C ASP A 484 22.33 -121.58 4.54
N ILE A 485 22.72 -121.40 5.81
CA ILE A 485 22.32 -122.28 6.93
C ILE A 485 20.81 -122.25 7.15
N GLU A 486 20.19 -121.06 7.16
CA GLU A 486 18.73 -120.91 7.28
C GLU A 486 18.00 -121.59 6.11
N ARG A 487 18.55 -121.53 4.89
CA ARG A 487 17.98 -122.22 3.73
C ARG A 487 18.06 -123.74 3.88
N ASP A 488 19.21 -124.25 4.32
CA ASP A 488 19.42 -125.69 4.46
C ASP A 488 18.52 -126.27 5.59
N GLU A 489 18.27 -125.50 6.65
CA GLU A 489 17.34 -125.84 7.74
C GLU A 489 15.90 -125.91 7.23
N ALA A 490 15.47 -124.88 6.47
CA ALA A 490 14.14 -124.84 5.88
C ALA A 490 13.89 -125.97 4.85
N SER A 491 14.94 -126.47 4.20
CA SER A 491 14.84 -127.57 3.22
C SER A 491 14.77 -128.97 3.83
N GLY A 492 14.97 -129.10 5.15
CA GLY A 492 14.99 -130.38 5.86
C GLY A 492 16.22 -131.25 5.55
N ALA A 493 17.22 -130.72 4.84
CA ALA A 493 18.46 -131.40 4.49
C ALA A 493 19.46 -131.48 5.67
N LEU A 494 19.23 -130.70 6.73
CA LEU A 494 19.98 -130.76 7.98
C LEU A 494 19.45 -131.90 8.87
N PRO A 495 20.22 -132.99 9.05
CA PRO A 495 19.76 -134.13 9.84
C PRO A 495 19.58 -133.75 11.32
N PRO A 496 18.46 -134.13 11.97
CA PRO A 496 18.17 -133.76 13.35
C PRO A 496 19.17 -134.40 14.31
N LEU A 497 19.77 -133.58 15.18
CA LEU A 497 20.80 -133.94 16.17
C LEU A 497 20.37 -135.02 17.19
N ARG A 498 19.09 -135.41 17.21
CA ARG A 498 18.56 -136.49 18.06
C ARG A 498 17.30 -137.07 17.43
N ALA A 499 17.34 -138.32 16.97
CA ALA A 499 16.16 -139.04 16.47
C ALA A 499 16.21 -140.52 16.88
N THR A 500 15.04 -141.08 17.23
CA THR A 500 14.86 -142.49 17.64
C THR A 500 14.35 -143.34 16.49
N THR A 501 14.94 -143.17 15.30
CA THR A 501 14.64 -144.00 14.14
C THR A 501 15.62 -145.18 14.08
N PRO A 502 15.22 -146.31 13.47
CA PRO A 502 16.08 -147.50 13.35
C PRO A 502 17.44 -147.18 12.71
N ASP A 503 17.45 -146.27 11.73
CA ASP A 503 18.65 -145.90 10.99
C ASP A 503 19.67 -145.16 11.87
N VAL A 504 19.21 -144.29 12.78
CA VAL A 504 20.08 -143.61 13.76
C VAL A 504 20.61 -144.60 14.79
N PHE A 505 19.84 -145.62 15.14
CA PHE A 505 20.30 -146.70 16.01
C PHE A 505 21.39 -147.56 15.34
N ALA A 506 21.24 -147.84 14.04
CA ALA A 506 22.25 -148.54 13.25
C ALA A 506 23.53 -147.71 13.09
N ALA A 507 23.41 -146.41 12.85
CA ALA A 507 24.57 -145.51 12.77
C ALA A 507 25.27 -145.35 14.13
N ALA A 508 24.53 -145.29 15.24
CA ALA A 508 25.10 -145.28 16.58
C ALA A 508 25.83 -146.60 16.92
N GLN A 509 25.30 -147.74 16.49
CA GLN A 509 26.00 -149.03 16.60
C GLN A 509 27.27 -149.07 15.74
N ALA A 510 27.24 -148.52 14.51
CA ALA A 510 28.43 -148.43 13.67
C ALA A 510 29.51 -147.53 14.31
N LEU A 511 29.11 -146.38 14.88
CA LEU A 511 30.03 -145.49 15.60
C LEU A 511 30.60 -146.15 16.86
N GLN A 512 29.78 -146.92 17.59
CA GLN A 512 30.24 -147.68 18.76
C GLN A 512 31.26 -148.76 18.36
N THR A 513 31.06 -149.41 17.22
CA THR A 513 32.04 -150.38 16.67
C THR A 513 33.34 -149.70 16.24
N ALA A 514 33.26 -148.48 15.68
CA ALA A 514 34.44 -147.71 15.26
C ALA A 514 35.25 -147.16 16.44
N LEU A 515 34.58 -146.70 17.50
CA LEU A 515 35.22 -146.20 18.73
C LEU A 515 35.79 -147.31 19.61
N ALA A 516 35.40 -148.58 19.39
CA ALA A 516 36.00 -149.73 20.06
C ALA A 516 37.20 -150.33 19.31
N GLY A 517 37.47 -149.85 18.07
CA GLY A 517 38.60 -150.26 17.22
C GLY A 517 39.73 -149.22 17.09
N ALA A 518 39.68 -148.16 17.89
CA ALA A 518 40.70 -147.12 18.08
C ALA A 518 40.84 -146.86 19.58
#